data_AF-A0A2S8BBT0-F1
#
_entry.id   AF-A0A2S8BBT0-F1
#
_cell.length_a   1.000
_cell.length_b   1.000
_cell.length_c   1.000
_cell.angle_alpha   90.00
_cell.angle_beta   90.00
_cell.angle_gamma   90.00
#
_symmetry.space_group_name_H-M   'P 1'
#
loop_
_entity.id
_entity.type
_entity.pdbx_description
1 polymer ?
#
loop_
_entity_poly.entity_id
_entity_poly.type
_entity_poly.pdbx_seq_one_letter_code
_entity_poly.pdbx_strand_id
1 'polypeptide(L)'
;MFETYADPVVHLGGLGSGQVTKLLNNLLFTANLGTAATALALGEALGVSAERLAEVVSRGSANSFALNSIQGSGGTLDRLAGLAGALLQKDVRLVADLAERAAAAPGAVLDAADAALALMKHPR
;
A
#
# COMPACT_ATOMS: atom_id res chain seq x y z
N MET A 1 -7.79 18.67 21.31
CA MET A 1 -8.68 18.92 20.14
C MET A 1 -8.50 17.84 19.10
N PHE A 2 -7.26 17.45 18.77
CA PHE A 2 -7.01 16.31 17.88
C PHE A 2 -7.51 14.97 18.45
N GLU A 3 -7.42 14.78 19.76
CA GLU A 3 -7.85 13.57 20.47
C GLU A 3 -9.36 13.29 20.35
N THR A 4 -10.15 14.27 19.92
CA THR A 4 -11.59 14.11 19.74
C THR A 4 -11.93 13.31 18.47
N TYR A 5 -10.99 13.15 17.54
CA TYR A 5 -11.22 12.45 16.26
C TYR A 5 -10.01 11.66 15.74
N ALA A 6 -8.89 11.62 16.47
CA ALA A 6 -7.69 10.89 16.08
C ALA A 6 -7.11 10.13 17.29
N ASP A 7 -6.75 8.86 17.05
CA ASP A 7 -6.06 8.00 18.01
C ASP A 7 -5.18 7.00 17.24
N PRO A 8 -3.86 6.90 17.51
CA PRO A 8 -3.07 7.76 18.41
C PRO A 8 -2.73 9.13 17.79
N VAL A 9 -2.47 10.14 18.64
CA VAL A 9 -1.84 11.40 18.24
C VAL A 9 -0.33 11.32 18.54
N VAL A 10 0.49 11.28 17.49
CA VAL A 10 1.96 11.08 17.61
C VAL A 10 2.71 12.33 17.14
N HIS A 11 3.58 12.89 17.99
CA HIS A 11 4.45 14.00 17.63
C HIS A 11 5.72 13.51 16.93
N LEU A 12 5.82 13.76 15.62
CA LEU A 12 6.85 13.20 14.73
C LEU A 12 8.13 14.05 14.61
N GLY A 13 8.21 15.19 15.30
CA GLY A 13 9.39 16.06 15.31
C GLY A 13 9.18 17.36 14.53
N GLY A 14 10.22 17.81 13.81
CA GLY A 14 10.24 19.10 13.13
C GLY A 14 9.25 19.24 11.95
N LEU A 15 9.22 20.43 11.37
CA LEU A 15 8.39 20.73 10.20
C LEU A 15 8.66 19.73 9.07
N GLY A 16 7.60 19.15 8.51
CA GLY A 16 7.67 18.19 7.41
C GLY A 16 7.67 16.72 7.83
N SER A 17 8.03 16.37 9.08
CA SER A 17 8.08 14.97 9.52
C SER A 17 6.75 14.23 9.33
N GLY A 18 5.62 14.88 9.65
CA GLY A 18 4.29 14.28 9.44
C GLY A 18 3.96 13.99 7.98
N GLN A 19 4.41 14.84 7.05
CA GLN A 19 4.18 14.64 5.62
C GLN A 19 5.04 13.48 5.11
N VAL A 20 6.32 13.42 5.51
CA VAL A 20 7.21 12.29 5.15
C VAL A 20 6.65 10.97 5.68
N THR A 21 6.20 10.93 6.94
CA THR A 21 5.56 9.73 7.51
C THR A 21 4.31 9.32 6.74
N LYS A 22 3.46 10.28 6.33
CA LYS A 22 2.26 9.96 5.54
C LYS A 22 2.62 9.37 4.17
N LEU A 23 3.61 9.94 3.50
CA LEU A 23 4.10 9.44 2.22
C LEU A 23 4.68 8.03 2.34
N LEU A 24 5.50 7.76 3.36
CA LEU A 24 6.05 6.42 3.62
C LEU A 24 4.96 5.40 3.96
N ASN A 25 3.96 5.78 4.76
CA ASN A 25 2.81 4.91 5.04
C ASN A 25 2.05 4.56 3.75
N ASN A 26 1.81 5.53 2.88
CA ASN A 26 1.11 5.30 1.62
C ASN A 26 1.95 4.49 0.63
N LEU A 27 3.28 4.68 0.60
CA LEU A 27 4.20 3.84 -0.16
C LEU A 27 4.11 2.38 0.28
N LEU A 28 4.19 2.11 1.59
CA LEU A 28 4.08 0.76 2.13
C LEU A 28 2.71 0.15 1.88
N PHE A 29 1.64 0.94 2.00
CA PHE A 29 0.29 0.50 1.65
C PHE A 29 0.20 0.09 0.17
N THR A 30 0.72 0.90 -0.75
CA THR A 30 0.75 0.57 -2.19
C THR A 30 1.56 -0.69 -2.46
N ALA A 31 2.75 -0.84 -1.86
CA ALA A 31 3.54 -2.07 -1.97
C ALA A 31 2.74 -3.30 -1.50
N ASN A 32 2.08 -3.19 -0.34
CA ASN A 32 1.27 -4.27 0.21
C ASN A 32 0.04 -4.60 -0.65
N LEU A 33 -0.52 -3.65 -1.40
CA LEU A 33 -1.60 -3.94 -2.36
C LEU A 33 -1.10 -4.85 -3.48
N GLY A 34 0.06 -4.54 -4.07
CA GLY A 34 0.64 -5.35 -5.14
C GLY A 34 1.04 -6.74 -4.66
N THR A 35 1.73 -6.83 -3.52
CA THR A 35 2.15 -8.13 -2.97
C THR A 35 0.96 -8.99 -2.52
N ALA A 36 -0.07 -8.41 -1.91
CA ALA A 36 -1.29 -9.14 -1.57
C ALA A 36 -2.02 -9.63 -2.82
N ALA A 37 -2.25 -8.76 -3.81
CA ALA A 37 -2.95 -9.14 -5.05
C ALA A 37 -2.23 -10.26 -5.80
N THR A 38 -0.91 -10.18 -5.92
CA THR A 38 -0.10 -11.22 -6.58
C THR A 38 -0.02 -12.51 -5.77
N ALA A 39 0.02 -12.45 -4.44
CA ALA A 39 -0.05 -13.63 -3.59
C ALA A 39 -1.40 -14.34 -3.70
N LEU A 40 -2.52 -13.61 -3.79
CA LEU A 40 -3.84 -14.18 -4.01
C LEU A 40 -3.94 -14.87 -5.37
N ALA A 41 -3.47 -14.21 -6.43
CA ALA A 41 -3.44 -14.79 -7.78
C ALA A 41 -2.55 -16.04 -7.85
N LEU A 42 -1.41 -16.04 -7.16
CA LEU A 42 -0.54 -17.22 -7.05
C LEU A 42 -1.26 -18.36 -6.29
N GLY A 43 -1.99 -18.03 -5.21
CA GLY A 43 -2.82 -19.00 -4.49
C GLY A 43 -3.82 -19.71 -5.39
N GLU A 44 -4.50 -18.97 -6.26
CA GLU A 44 -5.44 -19.53 -7.24
C GLU A 44 -4.74 -20.47 -8.23
N ALA A 45 -3.59 -20.08 -8.75
CA ALA A 45 -2.79 -20.92 -9.63
C ALA A 45 -2.31 -22.22 -8.94
N LEU A 46 -2.19 -22.21 -7.62
CA LEU A 46 -1.85 -23.36 -6.78
C LEU A 46 -3.08 -24.14 -6.29
N GLY A 47 -4.29 -23.79 -6.73
CA GLY A 47 -5.53 -24.51 -6.41
C GLY A 47 -6.21 -24.09 -5.11
N VAL A 48 -5.82 -22.96 -4.51
CA VAL A 48 -6.49 -22.37 -3.34
C VAL A 48 -7.28 -21.15 -3.79
N SER A 49 -8.58 -21.09 -3.50
CA SER A 49 -9.36 -19.92 -3.91
C SER A 49 -8.85 -18.63 -3.25
N ALA A 50 -8.78 -17.53 -4.00
CA ALA A 50 -8.32 -16.24 -3.47
C ALA A 50 -9.15 -15.79 -2.26
N GLU A 51 -10.47 -16.03 -2.29
CA GLU A 51 -11.37 -15.68 -1.19
C GLU A 51 -11.02 -16.43 0.11
N ARG A 52 -10.81 -17.75 0.03
CA ARG A 52 -10.46 -18.57 1.21
C ARG A 52 -9.05 -18.28 1.69
N LEU A 53 -8.12 -18.06 0.76
CA LEU A 53 -6.77 -17.65 1.12
C LEU A 53 -6.78 -16.32 1.87
N ALA A 54 -7.53 -15.33 1.37
CA ALA A 54 -7.66 -14.03 2.02
C ALA A 54 -8.35 -14.14 3.40
N GLU A 55 -9.37 -14.99 3.54
CA GLU A 55 -10.01 -15.30 4.83
C GLU A 55 -9.02 -15.83 5.88
N VAL A 56 -8.11 -16.72 5.47
CA VAL A 56 -7.08 -17.27 6.38
C VAL A 56 -5.99 -16.23 6.68
N VAL A 57 -5.46 -15.59 5.64
CA VAL A 57 -4.34 -14.65 5.78
C VAL A 57 -4.72 -13.41 6.60
N SER A 58 -5.96 -12.91 6.44
CA SER A 58 -6.47 -11.77 7.22
C SER A 58 -6.54 -12.01 8.74
N ARG A 59 -6.46 -13.28 9.18
CA ARG A 59 -6.44 -13.69 10.59
C ARG A 59 -5.06 -14.15 11.05
N GLY A 60 -4.08 -14.18 10.15
CA GLY A 60 -2.71 -14.59 10.42
C GLY A 60 -1.74 -13.41 10.58
N SER A 61 -0.47 -13.73 10.75
CA SER A 61 0.62 -12.75 10.87
C SER A 61 0.88 -11.94 9.59
N ALA A 62 0.47 -12.46 8.44
CA ALA A 62 0.58 -11.78 7.14
C ALA A 62 -0.59 -10.83 6.86
N ASN A 63 -1.51 -10.62 7.81
CA ASN A 63 -2.60 -9.66 7.66
C ASN A 63 -2.08 -8.25 7.41
N SER A 64 -2.76 -7.50 6.55
CA SER A 64 -2.48 -6.09 6.29
C SER A 64 -3.75 -5.31 5.96
N PHE A 65 -3.74 -4.01 6.21
CA PHE A 65 -4.85 -3.14 5.79
C PHE A 65 -5.08 -3.19 4.26
N ALA A 66 -4.02 -3.39 3.48
CA ALA A 66 -4.09 -3.56 2.02
C ALA A 66 -4.86 -4.82 1.60
N LEU A 67 -4.56 -5.99 2.20
CA LEU A 67 -5.30 -7.22 1.93
C LEU A 67 -6.80 -7.06 2.22
N ASN A 68 -7.12 -6.50 3.39
CA ASN A 68 -8.52 -6.27 3.77
C ASN A 68 -9.20 -5.25 2.83
N SER A 69 -8.46 -4.26 2.31
CA SER A 69 -8.97 -3.31 1.33
C SER A 69 -9.29 -3.98 -0.01
N ILE A 70 -8.47 -4.94 -0.45
CA ILE A 70 -8.73 -5.73 -1.67
C ILE A 70 -10.01 -6.55 -1.48
N GLN A 71 -10.15 -7.27 -0.36
CA GLN A 71 -11.37 -8.03 -0.06
C GLN A 71 -12.62 -7.14 -0.04
N GLY A 72 -12.56 -6.01 0.67
CA GLY A 72 -13.67 -5.03 0.73
C GLY A 72 -13.99 -4.36 -0.61
N SER A 73 -13.08 -4.44 -1.59
CA SER A 73 -13.22 -3.83 -2.91
C SER A 73 -13.62 -4.80 -4.01
N GLY A 74 -13.99 -6.03 -3.67
CA GLY A 74 -14.42 -7.06 -4.63
C GLY A 74 -13.34 -8.08 -4.99
N GLY A 75 -12.26 -8.17 -4.21
CA GLY A 75 -11.22 -9.19 -4.37
C GLY A 75 -10.15 -8.87 -5.41
N THR A 76 -10.26 -7.75 -6.15
CA THR A 76 -9.27 -7.28 -7.13
C THR A 76 -8.81 -5.86 -6.83
N LEU A 77 -7.80 -5.39 -7.57
CA LEU A 77 -7.32 -4.00 -7.48
C LEU A 77 -8.16 -3.02 -8.30
N ASP A 78 -9.10 -3.45 -9.15
CA ASP A 78 -9.74 -2.58 -10.15
C ASP A 78 -10.51 -1.42 -9.52
N ARG A 79 -11.30 -1.71 -8.49
CA ARG A 79 -12.07 -0.67 -7.78
C ARG A 79 -11.15 0.29 -7.01
N LEU A 80 -10.10 -0.23 -6.39
CA LEU A 80 -9.10 0.59 -5.69
C LEU A 80 -8.33 1.47 -6.67
N ALA A 81 -8.02 0.96 -7.87
CA ALA A 81 -7.38 1.72 -8.94
C ALA A 81 -8.23 2.91 -9.35
N GLY A 82 -9.52 2.69 -9.61
CA GLY A 82 -10.45 3.77 -9.98
C GLY A 82 -10.62 4.85 -8.90
N LEU A 83 -10.54 4.48 -7.61
CA LEU A 83 -10.76 5.41 -6.50
C LEU A 83 -9.49 6.13 -6.05
N ALA A 84 -8.35 5.43 -6.02
CA ALA A 84 -7.14 5.88 -5.35
C ALA A 84 -5.89 5.81 -6.22
N GLY A 85 -5.92 5.17 -7.40
CA GLY A 85 -4.73 4.90 -8.20
C GLY A 85 -3.90 6.15 -8.51
N ALA A 86 -4.53 7.24 -8.96
CA ALA A 86 -3.84 8.50 -9.23
C ALA A 86 -3.24 9.15 -7.96
N LEU A 87 -3.90 9.00 -6.81
CA LEU A 87 -3.42 9.54 -5.53
C LEU A 87 -2.21 8.74 -5.03
N LEU A 88 -2.28 7.41 -5.10
CA LEU A 88 -1.19 6.52 -4.74
C LEU A 88 0.02 6.73 -5.66
N GLN A 89 -0.19 6.85 -6.97
CA GLN A 89 0.89 7.16 -7.92
C GLN A 89 1.60 8.46 -7.55
N LYS A 90 0.82 9.51 -7.28
CA LYS A 90 1.37 10.81 -6.88
C LYS A 90 2.20 10.70 -5.60
N ASP A 91 1.72 9.98 -4.59
CA ASP A 91 2.45 9.83 -3.32
C ASP A 91 3.73 8.98 -3.48
N VAL A 92 3.68 7.90 -4.26
CA VAL A 92 4.87 7.06 -4.56
C VAL A 92 5.92 7.87 -5.31
N ARG A 93 5.51 8.68 -6.30
CA ARG A 93 6.43 9.59 -7.01
C ARG A 93 7.09 10.59 -6.06
N LEU A 94 6.32 11.21 -5.17
CA LEU A 94 6.87 12.14 -4.17
C LEU A 94 7.89 11.49 -3.23
N VAL A 95 7.68 10.22 -2.84
CA VAL A 95 8.68 9.49 -2.03
C VAL A 95 9.95 9.25 -2.82
N ALA A 96 9.86 8.84 -4.08
CA ALA A 96 11.04 8.63 -4.92
C ALA A 96 11.85 9.93 -5.11
N ASP A 97 11.16 11.04 -5.39
CA ASP A 97 11.80 12.36 -5.51
C ASP A 97 12.51 12.76 -4.20
N LEU A 98 11.90 12.44 -3.04
CA LEU A 98 12.50 12.72 -1.73
C LEU A 98 13.72 11.82 -1.45
N ALA A 99 13.63 10.53 -1.76
CA ALA A 99 14.73 9.59 -1.60
C ALA A 99 15.94 9.99 -2.44
N GLU A 100 15.71 10.39 -3.70
CA GLU A 100 16.76 10.89 -4.60
C GLU A 100 17.44 12.14 -4.01
N ARG A 101 16.66 13.14 -3.58
CA ARG A 101 17.20 14.37 -2.96
C ARG A 101 17.98 14.11 -1.67
N ALA A 102 17.58 13.09 -0.93
CA ALA A 102 18.25 12.67 0.30
C ALA A 102 19.45 11.73 0.05
N ALA A 103 19.74 11.37 -1.20
CA ALA A 103 20.69 10.32 -1.56
C ALA A 103 20.45 9.00 -0.80
N ALA A 104 19.19 8.69 -0.51
CA ALA A 104 18.76 7.50 0.21
C ALA A 104 18.33 6.40 -0.77
N ALA A 105 18.75 5.16 -0.52
CA ALA A 105 18.30 4.03 -1.31
C ALA A 105 16.83 3.70 -0.97
N PRO A 106 15.91 3.73 -1.95
CA PRO A 106 14.49 3.51 -1.68
C PRO A 106 14.14 2.04 -1.36
N GLY A 107 14.95 1.09 -1.84
CA GLY A 107 14.85 -0.34 -1.51
C GLY A 107 13.60 -1.02 -2.06
N ALA A 108 13.41 -2.28 -1.64
CA ALA A 108 12.37 -3.17 -2.18
C ALA A 108 10.93 -2.67 -2.02
N VAL A 109 10.69 -1.76 -1.08
CA VAL A 109 9.35 -1.17 -0.88
C VAL A 109 8.94 -0.31 -2.08
N LEU A 110 9.88 0.40 -2.72
CA LEU A 110 9.59 1.18 -3.91
C LEU A 110 9.36 0.27 -5.12
N ASP A 111 10.17 -0.76 -5.29
CA ASP A 111 10.00 -1.74 -6.38
C ASP A 111 8.63 -2.43 -6.30
N ALA A 112 8.21 -2.85 -5.10
CA ALA A 112 6.92 -3.46 -4.88
C ALA A 112 5.75 -2.48 -5.12
N ALA A 113 5.91 -1.21 -4.74
CA ALA A 113 4.91 -0.20 -5.01
C ALA A 113 4.79 0.11 -6.51
N ASP A 114 5.90 0.15 -7.24
CA ASP A 114 5.93 0.35 -8.69
C ASP A 114 5.23 -0.79 -9.43
N ALA A 115 5.47 -2.03 -9.00
CA ALA A 115 4.76 -3.19 -9.50
C ALA A 115 3.24 -3.10 -9.21
N ALA A 116 2.85 -2.67 -8.00
CA ALA A 116 1.45 -2.48 -7.65
C ALA A 116 0.78 -1.41 -8.53
N LEU A 117 1.46 -0.28 -8.75
CA LEU A 117 0.99 0.80 -9.62
C LEU A 117 0.83 0.35 -11.08
N ALA A 118 1.74 -0.49 -11.58
CA ALA A 118 1.62 -1.08 -12.91
C ALA A 118 0.36 -1.98 -13.01
N LEU A 119 0.09 -2.82 -12.01
CA LEU A 119 -1.13 -3.63 -11.94
C LEU A 119 -2.40 -2.76 -11.90
N MET A 120 -2.32 -1.60 -11.24
CA MET A 120 -3.42 -0.64 -11.17
C MET A 120 -3.53 0.25 -12.42
N LYS A 121 -2.66 0.10 -13.42
CA LYS A 121 -2.58 0.96 -14.62
C LYS A 121 -2.31 2.43 -14.32
N HIS A 122 -1.58 2.68 -13.24
CA HIS A 122 -1.11 4.01 -12.83
C HIS A 122 0.41 4.02 -12.63
N PRO A 123 1.21 3.62 -13.65
CA PRO A 123 2.67 3.68 -13.54
C PRO A 123 3.10 5.10 -13.24
N ARG A 124 4.17 5.24 -12.47
CA ARG A 124 4.59 6.52 -11.94
C ARG A 124 5.41 7.37 -12.89
#